data_AF-A0A2G3K7T8-F1
#
_entry.id   AF-A0A2G3K7T8-F1
#
_cell.length_a   1.000
_cell.length_b   1.000
_cell.length_c   1.000
_cell.angle_alpha   90.00
_cell.angle_beta   90.00
_cell.angle_gamma   90.00
#
_symmetry.space_group_name_H-M   'P 1'
#
loop_
_entity.id
_entity.type
_entity.pdbx_description
1 polymer ?
#
loop_
_entity_poly.entity_id
_entity_poly.type
_entity_poly.pdbx_seq_one_letter_code
_entity_poly.pdbx_strand_id
1 'polypeptide(L)'
;MEYYLSATYAKQLPQPSAQRSLAILSLRGLWHTIFDLTPLLQEKVGEDSGRILDPFLDYAEAQSLSMNWALHLHFLEWLLQNPEEGHLADQDVVQEMLTAAGRRWAKEWSADLGGKGIAIYCSAMPTLAIGTYRKHTPAETHFRSVALSRPGLSNFGFATYAITTQGQGWRKLSWRPIPN
;
A
#
# COMPACT_ATOMS: atom_id res chain seq x y z
N MET A 1 1.45 18.56 10.66
CA MET A 1 2.31 19.30 9.73
C MET A 1 3.43 18.34 9.33
N GLU A 2 3.11 17.40 8.45
CA GLU A 2 4.00 16.29 8.06
C GLU A 2 4.91 16.77 6.93
N TYR A 3 5.95 17.52 7.28
CA TYR A 3 6.94 17.97 6.30
C TYR A 3 7.98 16.87 6.06
N TYR A 4 8.10 16.50 4.79
CA TYR A 4 9.17 15.77 4.09
C TYR A 4 8.80 14.37 3.62
N LEU A 5 8.34 14.31 2.36
CA LEU A 5 8.11 13.08 1.60
C LEU A 5 9.06 12.94 0.40
N SER A 6 9.84 13.96 0.00
CA SER A 6 10.92 13.80 -0.99
C SER A 6 12.24 13.34 -0.38
N ALA A 7 12.76 12.22 -0.92
CA ALA A 7 14.09 11.71 -0.60
C ALA A 7 15.19 12.60 -1.17
N THR A 8 14.98 13.16 -2.37
CA THR A 8 15.93 14.08 -3.00
C THR A 8 16.09 15.37 -2.18
N TYR A 9 14.99 15.96 -1.73
CA TYR A 9 15.03 17.16 -0.89
C TYR A 9 15.78 16.91 0.42
N ALA A 10 15.52 15.78 1.08
CA ALA A 10 16.20 15.42 2.34
C ALA A 10 17.72 15.37 2.19
N LYS A 11 18.23 14.89 1.04
CA LYS A 11 19.67 14.78 0.76
C LYS A 11 20.34 16.16 0.54
N GLN A 12 19.60 17.16 0.07
CA GLN A 12 20.10 18.51 -0.22
C GLN A 12 20.24 19.40 1.03
N LEU A 13 19.64 19.02 2.16
CA LEU A 13 19.71 19.81 3.40
C LEU A 13 21.16 19.89 3.95
N PRO A 14 21.61 21.03 4.49
CA PRO A 14 22.97 21.20 4.99
C PRO A 14 23.29 20.30 6.19
N GLN A 15 24.58 20.05 6.44
CA GLN A 15 25.05 19.31 7.63
C GLN A 15 25.89 20.21 8.56
N PRO A 16 25.62 20.20 9.88
CA PRO A 16 24.53 19.50 10.58
C PRO A 16 23.19 20.28 10.50
N SER A 17 22.07 19.56 10.35
CA SER A 17 20.71 20.14 10.38
C SER A 17 19.73 19.20 11.08
N ALA A 18 19.02 19.70 12.10
CA ALA A 18 17.96 18.95 12.78
C ALA A 18 16.85 18.53 11.81
N GLN A 19 16.54 19.37 10.81
CA GLN A 19 15.55 19.07 9.78
C GLN A 19 15.99 17.87 8.92
N ARG A 20 17.29 17.79 8.59
CA ARG A 20 17.85 16.66 7.84
C ARG A 20 17.73 15.36 8.64
N SER A 21 18.05 15.38 9.93
CA SER A 21 17.92 14.20 10.79
C SER A 21 16.48 13.71 10.89
N LEU A 22 15.51 14.62 11.01
CA LEU A 22 14.09 14.28 11.00
C LEU A 22 13.66 13.67 9.67
N ALA A 23 14.08 14.25 8.54
CA ALA A 23 13.76 13.73 7.22
C ALA A 23 14.31 12.30 7.01
N ILE A 24 15.58 12.05 7.40
CA ILE A 24 16.18 10.71 7.30
C ILE A 24 15.41 9.69 8.17
N LEU A 25 14.98 10.09 9.36
CA LEU A 25 14.19 9.22 10.24
C LEU A 25 12.82 8.88 9.62
N SER A 26 12.14 9.88 9.03
CA SER A 26 10.87 9.68 8.33
C SER A 26 11.01 8.73 7.14
N LEU A 27 12.05 8.91 6.31
CA LEU A 27 12.34 8.04 5.17
C LEU A 27 12.57 6.59 5.62
N ARG A 28 13.31 6.39 6.73
CA ARG A 28 13.51 5.05 7.30
C ARG A 28 12.21 4.44 7.81
N GLY A 29 11.32 5.25 8.40
CA GLY A 29 9.98 4.80 8.80
C GLY A 29 9.12 4.34 7.62
N LEU A 30 9.19 5.06 6.49
CA LEU A 30 8.50 4.68 5.24
C LEU A 30 9.08 3.41 4.63
N TRP A 31 10.40 3.26 4.65
CA TRP A 31 11.07 2.04 4.25
C TRP A 31 10.52 0.83 5.02
N HIS A 32 10.54 0.89 6.36
CA HIS A 32 10.00 -0.19 7.20
C HIS A 32 8.52 -0.43 6.93
N THR A 33 7.76 0.64 6.73
CA THR A 33 6.34 0.55 6.42
C THR A 33 6.06 -0.26 5.15
N ILE A 34 6.85 -0.04 4.10
CA ILE A 34 6.67 -0.74 2.83
C ILE A 34 7.21 -2.17 2.94
N PHE A 35 8.49 -2.32 3.29
CA PHE A 35 9.22 -3.58 3.16
C PHE A 35 8.96 -4.59 4.28
N ASP A 36 8.64 -4.17 5.51
CA ASP A 36 8.32 -5.12 6.60
C ASP A 36 7.05 -5.95 6.28
N LEU A 37 6.14 -5.39 5.48
CA LEU A 37 4.92 -6.08 5.02
C LEU A 37 5.08 -6.73 3.64
N THR A 38 6.21 -6.52 2.97
CA THR A 38 6.46 -6.99 1.59
C THR A 38 7.83 -7.69 1.45
N PRO A 39 8.07 -8.78 2.18
CA PRO A 39 9.34 -9.50 2.14
C PRO A 39 9.68 -10.05 0.75
N LEU A 40 8.70 -10.47 -0.07
CA LEU A 40 8.98 -10.95 -1.43
C LEU A 40 9.50 -9.83 -2.32
N LEU A 41 8.93 -8.63 -2.20
CA LEU A 41 9.46 -7.46 -2.89
C LEU A 41 10.87 -7.13 -2.40
N GLN A 42 11.10 -7.13 -1.07
CA GLN A 42 12.41 -6.86 -0.50
C GLN A 42 13.48 -7.83 -1.02
N GLU A 43 13.17 -9.11 -1.10
CA GLU A 43 14.08 -10.14 -1.62
C GLU A 43 14.48 -9.87 -3.07
N LYS A 44 13.53 -9.52 -3.93
CA LYS A 44 13.78 -9.20 -5.34
C LYS A 44 14.57 -7.90 -5.51
N VAL A 45 14.32 -6.93 -4.64
CA VAL A 45 14.96 -5.62 -4.70
C VAL A 45 16.42 -5.68 -4.28
N GLY A 46 16.72 -6.52 -3.29
CA GLY A 46 18.04 -6.67 -2.71
C GLY A 46 18.39 -5.54 -1.74
N GLU A 47 19.70 -5.33 -1.53
CA GLU A 47 20.21 -4.36 -0.55
C GLU A 47 19.96 -2.90 -0.98
N ASP A 48 19.98 -2.62 -2.28
CA ASP A 48 19.76 -1.28 -2.83
C ASP A 48 18.27 -1.00 -3.07
N SER A 49 17.52 -0.93 -1.98
CA SER A 49 16.11 -0.53 -1.98
C SER A 49 15.89 0.96 -2.23
N GLY A 50 16.93 1.77 -2.05
CA GLY A 50 16.89 3.21 -2.33
C GLY A 50 16.63 3.52 -3.81
N ARG A 51 17.11 2.66 -4.72
CA ARG A 51 16.89 2.81 -6.18
C ARG A 51 15.42 2.86 -6.59
N ILE A 52 14.53 2.21 -5.83
CA ILE A 52 13.08 2.23 -6.09
C ILE A 52 12.32 3.11 -5.11
N LEU A 53 12.76 3.16 -3.85
CA LEU A 53 12.03 3.89 -2.82
C LEU A 53 12.19 5.40 -3.01
N ASP A 54 13.40 5.88 -3.26
CA ASP A 54 13.64 7.32 -3.36
C ASP A 54 12.89 7.96 -4.54
N PRO A 55 12.93 7.40 -5.77
CA PRO A 55 12.19 7.96 -6.89
C PRO A 55 10.66 7.86 -6.72
N PHE A 56 10.18 6.79 -6.07
CA PHE A 56 8.76 6.69 -5.72
C PHE A 56 8.34 7.78 -4.74
N LEU A 57 9.14 8.04 -3.71
CA LEU A 57 8.82 9.04 -2.70
C LEU A 57 8.81 10.46 -3.28
N ASP A 58 9.74 10.77 -4.17
CA ASP A 58 9.72 12.03 -4.94
C ASP A 58 8.46 12.13 -5.84
N TYR A 59 8.08 11.04 -6.51
CA TYR A 59 6.84 10.98 -7.29
C TYR A 59 5.60 11.17 -6.40
N ALA A 60 5.56 10.51 -5.24
CA ALA A 60 4.43 10.55 -4.34
C ALA A 60 4.24 11.94 -3.72
N GLU A 61 5.33 12.64 -3.38
CA GLU A 61 5.25 14.04 -2.97
C GLU A 61 4.71 14.93 -4.10
N ALA A 62 5.22 14.77 -5.33
CA ALA A 62 4.79 15.55 -6.49
C ALA A 62 3.31 15.34 -6.85
N GLN A 63 2.80 14.12 -6.67
CA GLN A 63 1.38 13.78 -6.90
C GLN A 63 0.51 13.98 -5.65
N SER A 64 1.08 14.43 -4.53
CA SER A 64 0.39 14.59 -3.24
C SER A 64 -0.33 13.32 -2.78
N LEU A 65 0.33 12.16 -2.94
CA LEU A 65 -0.25 10.87 -2.59
C LEU A 65 -0.31 10.65 -1.08
N SER A 66 -1.37 9.95 -0.68
CA SER A 66 -1.70 9.60 0.68
C SER A 66 -0.81 8.48 1.19
N MET A 67 -0.11 8.75 2.28
CA MET A 67 0.72 7.75 2.98
C MET A 67 -0.08 6.84 3.92
N ASN A 68 -1.39 6.71 3.67
CA ASN A 68 -2.31 5.92 4.49
C ASN A 68 -2.23 4.42 4.12
N TRP A 69 -3.32 3.69 4.32
CA TRP A 69 -3.43 2.29 3.95
C TRP A 69 -3.20 2.00 2.45
N ALA A 70 -3.43 2.98 1.57
CA ALA A 70 -3.27 2.87 0.12
C ALA A 70 -1.82 3.01 -0.35
N LEU A 71 -0.87 3.32 0.54
CA LEU A 71 0.56 3.49 0.22
C LEU A 71 1.13 2.36 -0.65
N HIS A 72 0.88 1.10 -0.29
CA HIS A 72 1.34 -0.06 -1.06
C HIS A 72 0.70 -0.13 -2.46
N LEU A 73 -0.51 0.39 -2.65
CA LEU A 73 -1.17 0.42 -3.97
C LEU A 73 -0.58 1.50 -4.86
N HIS A 74 -0.30 2.69 -4.31
CA HIS A 74 0.41 3.75 -5.02
C HIS A 74 1.82 3.31 -5.43
N PHE A 75 2.53 2.63 -4.53
CA PHE A 75 3.85 2.12 -4.83
C PHE A 75 3.81 1.04 -5.92
N LEU A 76 2.83 0.14 -5.87
CA LEU A 76 2.63 -0.87 -6.92
C LEU A 76 2.31 -0.23 -8.28
N GLU A 77 1.43 0.77 -8.31
CA GLU A 77 1.09 1.50 -9.54
C GLU A 77 2.32 2.15 -10.16
N TRP A 78 3.09 2.86 -9.34
CA TRP A 78 4.34 3.49 -9.76
C TRP A 78 5.35 2.45 -10.27
N LEU A 79 5.51 1.33 -9.57
CA LEU A 79 6.45 0.27 -9.93
C LEU A 79 6.12 -0.32 -11.30
N LEU A 80 4.84 -0.58 -11.59
CA LEU A 80 4.40 -1.13 -12.88
C LEU A 80 4.48 -0.12 -14.04
N GLN A 81 4.39 1.17 -13.74
CA GLN A 81 4.60 2.23 -14.73
C GLN A 81 6.08 2.47 -15.02
N ASN A 82 6.98 2.04 -14.13
CA ASN A 82 8.41 2.19 -14.28
C ASN A 82 8.98 1.07 -15.18
N PRO A 83 9.52 1.39 -16.38
CA PRO A 83 9.99 0.37 -17.31
C PRO A 83 11.17 -0.47 -16.80
N GLU A 84 12.04 0.11 -15.97
CA GLU A 84 13.23 -0.57 -15.45
C GLU A 84 12.88 -1.55 -14.33
N GLU A 85 11.84 -1.22 -13.55
CA GLU A 85 11.52 -1.89 -12.28
C GLU A 85 10.21 -2.68 -12.29
N GLY A 86 9.38 -2.52 -13.33
CA GLY A 86 8.08 -3.19 -13.42
C GLY A 86 8.15 -4.71 -13.41
N HIS A 87 9.30 -5.29 -13.78
CA HIS A 87 9.54 -6.74 -13.69
C HIS A 87 9.56 -7.28 -12.25
N LEU A 88 9.78 -6.42 -11.25
CA LEU A 88 9.73 -6.80 -9.83
C LEU A 88 8.29 -7.08 -9.36
N ALA A 89 7.29 -6.51 -10.04
CA ALA A 89 5.87 -6.63 -9.71
C ALA A 89 5.23 -7.87 -10.37
N ASP A 90 5.79 -9.05 -10.12
CA ASP A 90 5.15 -10.31 -10.52
C ASP A 90 3.88 -10.61 -9.71
N GLN A 91 3.18 -11.70 -10.04
CA GLN A 91 1.88 -12.02 -9.41
C GLN A 91 1.96 -12.18 -7.89
N ASP A 92 3.05 -12.76 -7.38
CA ASP A 92 3.22 -12.99 -5.94
C ASP A 92 3.46 -11.67 -5.21
N VAL A 93 4.30 -10.78 -5.78
CA VAL A 93 4.51 -9.43 -5.25
C VAL A 93 3.23 -8.59 -5.32
N VAL A 94 2.49 -8.64 -6.42
CA VAL A 94 1.21 -7.93 -6.56
C VAL A 94 0.24 -8.39 -5.46
N GLN A 95 0.12 -9.70 -5.23
CA GLN A 95 -0.73 -10.26 -4.18
C GLN A 95 -0.28 -9.84 -2.78
N GLU A 96 1.03 -9.81 -2.54
CA GLU A 96 1.64 -9.35 -1.29
C GLU A 96 1.33 -7.86 -1.02
N MET A 97 1.51 -6.99 -2.03
CA MET A 97 1.22 -5.56 -1.96
C MET A 97 -0.26 -5.27 -1.67
N LEU A 98 -1.18 -5.99 -2.33
CA LEU A 98 -2.61 -5.94 -2.05
C LEU A 98 -2.93 -6.37 -0.60
N THR A 99 -2.26 -7.42 -0.13
CA THR A 99 -2.42 -7.92 1.24
C THR A 99 -1.89 -6.92 2.27
N ALA A 100 -0.74 -6.29 2.00
CA ALA A 100 -0.14 -5.27 2.84
C ALA A 100 -1.07 -4.06 2.98
N ALA A 101 -1.62 -3.56 1.87
CA ALA A 101 -2.61 -2.49 1.86
C ALA A 101 -3.85 -2.84 2.71
N GLY A 102 -4.39 -4.05 2.53
CA GLY A 102 -5.55 -4.52 3.30
C GLY A 102 -5.27 -4.63 4.81
N ARG A 103 -4.05 -5.08 5.18
CA ARG A 103 -3.61 -5.12 6.59
C ARG A 103 -3.44 -3.74 7.19
N ARG A 104 -2.85 -2.79 6.46
CA ARG A 104 -2.75 -1.39 6.89
C ARG A 104 -4.11 -0.77 7.10
N TRP A 105 -5.04 -0.98 6.16
CA TRP A 105 -6.42 -0.50 6.31
C TRP A 105 -7.07 -1.04 7.58
N ALA A 106 -6.89 -2.34 7.86
CA ALA A 106 -7.45 -2.95 9.05
C ALA A 106 -6.82 -2.41 10.34
N LYS A 107 -5.55 -1.99 10.32
CA LYS A 107 -4.84 -1.40 11.46
C LYS A 107 -5.19 0.08 11.68
N GLU A 108 -5.21 0.87 10.61
CA GLU A 108 -5.31 2.34 10.66
C GLU A 108 -6.75 2.84 10.60
N TRP A 109 -7.62 2.18 9.83
CA TRP A 109 -8.87 2.77 9.33
C TRP A 109 -10.13 2.00 9.75
N SER A 110 -9.99 0.83 10.40
CA SER A 110 -11.15 0.02 10.80
C SER A 110 -11.92 0.57 12.02
N ALA A 111 -11.33 1.46 12.81
CA ALA A 111 -11.97 2.01 14.00
C ALA A 111 -13.12 2.99 13.68
N ASP A 112 -12.95 3.82 12.65
CA ASP A 112 -13.84 4.97 12.42
C ASP A 112 -15.00 4.69 11.46
N LEU A 113 -14.88 3.69 10.58
CA LEU A 113 -15.88 3.42 9.53
C LEU A 113 -16.86 2.26 9.82
N GLY A 114 -16.73 1.57 10.95
CA GLY A 114 -17.59 0.42 11.28
C GLY A 114 -17.49 -0.77 10.30
N GLY A 115 -16.55 -0.72 9.35
CA GLY A 115 -16.28 -1.76 8.37
C GLY A 115 -15.52 -2.92 9.01
N LYS A 116 -15.93 -4.16 8.74
CA LYS A 116 -15.26 -5.37 9.26
C LYS A 116 -14.25 -5.97 8.29
N GLY A 117 -14.20 -5.48 7.06
CA GLY A 117 -13.18 -5.84 6.07
C GLY A 117 -13.13 -4.91 4.87
N ILE A 118 -12.06 -5.05 4.10
CA ILE A 118 -11.79 -4.37 2.84
C ILE A 118 -11.48 -5.40 1.77
N ALA A 119 -12.07 -5.26 0.59
CA ALA A 119 -11.65 -5.95 -0.63
C ALA A 119 -10.87 -4.97 -1.48
N ILE A 120 -9.74 -5.39 -2.02
CA ILE A 120 -8.91 -4.59 -2.91
C ILE A 120 -8.72 -5.37 -4.21
N TYR A 121 -8.95 -4.70 -5.33
CA TYR A 121 -8.77 -5.20 -6.67
C TYR A 121 -7.69 -4.38 -7.38
N CYS A 122 -6.87 -5.03 -8.18
CA CYS A 122 -5.85 -4.39 -9.02
C CYS A 122 -5.89 -4.99 -10.42
N SER A 123 -5.78 -4.11 -11.43
CA SER A 123 -5.76 -4.49 -12.85
C SER A 123 -4.57 -5.37 -13.24
N ALA A 124 -3.44 -5.28 -12.52
CA ALA A 124 -2.27 -6.15 -12.71
C ALA A 124 -2.52 -7.62 -12.34
N MET A 125 -3.54 -7.88 -11.51
CA MET A 125 -4.01 -9.23 -11.17
C MET A 125 -5.52 -9.32 -11.47
N PRO A 126 -5.91 -9.43 -12.75
CA PRO A 126 -7.29 -9.23 -13.16
C PRO A 126 -8.23 -10.36 -12.72
N THR A 127 -7.69 -11.52 -12.33
CA THR A 127 -8.45 -12.71 -11.95
C THR A 127 -8.89 -12.73 -10.50
N LEU A 128 -8.25 -11.94 -9.63
CA LEU A 128 -8.42 -12.03 -8.18
C LEU A 128 -8.50 -10.64 -7.53
N ALA A 129 -9.31 -10.55 -6.49
CA ALA A 129 -9.26 -9.46 -5.52
C ALA A 129 -8.86 -10.02 -4.15
N ILE A 130 -8.26 -9.21 -3.30
CA ILE A 130 -7.84 -9.61 -1.96
C ILE A 130 -8.78 -8.99 -0.93
N GLY A 131 -9.50 -9.84 -0.21
CA GLY A 131 -10.36 -9.45 0.90
C GLY A 131 -9.65 -9.61 2.24
N THR A 132 -9.39 -8.53 2.96
CA THR A 132 -8.84 -8.54 4.32
C THR A 132 -9.93 -8.22 5.33
N TYR A 133 -10.09 -9.05 6.36
CA TYR A 133 -11.02 -8.80 7.46
C TYR A 133 -10.33 -8.90 8.82
N ARG A 134 -10.88 -8.15 9.77
CA ARG A 134 -10.44 -8.17 11.16
C ARG A 134 -11.24 -9.22 11.93
N LYS A 135 -10.56 -10.20 12.50
CA LYS A 135 -11.14 -11.13 13.47
C LYS A 135 -10.75 -10.67 14.86
N HIS A 136 -11.74 -10.20 15.62
CA HIS A 136 -11.54 -9.88 17.02
C HIS A 136 -11.60 -11.18 17.82
N THR A 137 -10.49 -11.54 18.46
CA THR A 137 -10.47 -12.56 19.51
C THR A 137 -10.17 -11.89 20.85
N PRO A 138 -10.59 -12.46 21.99
CA PRO A 138 -10.36 -11.85 23.31
C PRO A 138 -8.89 -11.59 23.65
N ALA A 139 -7.96 -12.36 23.04
CA ALA A 139 -6.53 -12.25 23.29
C ALA A 139 -5.80 -11.33 22.29
N GLU A 140 -6.16 -11.37 21.00
CA GLU A 140 -5.43 -10.64 19.96
C GLU A 140 -6.33 -10.25 18.76
N THR A 141 -5.93 -9.18 18.05
CA THR A 141 -6.51 -8.84 16.75
C THR A 141 -5.82 -9.65 15.66
N HIS A 142 -6.56 -10.57 15.04
CA HIS A 142 -6.05 -11.34 13.90
C HIS A 142 -6.57 -10.75 12.58
N PHE A 143 -5.68 -10.62 11.59
CA PHE A 143 -6.04 -10.23 10.23
C PHE A 143 -6.00 -11.46 9.33
N ARG A 144 -7.04 -11.67 8.52
CA ARG A 144 -7.05 -12.73 7.52
C ARG A 144 -7.36 -12.16 6.16
N SER A 145 -6.50 -12.48 5.20
CA SER A 145 -6.71 -12.19 3.78
C SER A 145 -7.25 -13.42 3.07
N VAL A 146 -8.16 -13.22 2.14
CA VAL A 146 -8.74 -14.26 1.29
C VAL A 146 -8.72 -13.78 -0.16
N ALA A 147 -8.42 -14.71 -1.07
CA ALA A 147 -8.60 -14.47 -2.49
C ALA A 147 -10.11 -14.49 -2.81
N LEU A 148 -10.56 -13.48 -3.52
CA LEU A 148 -11.92 -13.33 -4.03
C LEU A 148 -11.86 -13.43 -5.55
N SER A 149 -12.82 -14.13 -6.16
CA SER A 149 -12.94 -14.19 -7.61
C SER A 149 -13.10 -12.78 -8.21
N ARG A 150 -12.59 -12.59 -9.43
CA ARG A 150 -12.69 -11.35 -10.19
C ARG A 150 -14.07 -10.72 -10.02
N PRO A 151 -14.15 -9.48 -9.51
CA PRO A 151 -15.40 -8.76 -9.50
C PRO A 151 -15.77 -8.42 -10.96
N GLY A 152 -17.04 -8.56 -11.35
CA GLY A 152 -17.55 -8.26 -12.69
C GLY A 152 -17.52 -6.76 -13.00
N LEU A 153 -16.35 -6.15 -12.89
CA LEU A 153 -16.12 -4.73 -12.99
C LEU A 153 -15.68 -4.39 -14.41
N SER A 154 -16.41 -3.45 -15.00
CA SER A 154 -16.02 -2.68 -16.18
C SER A 154 -15.75 -1.25 -15.73
N ASN A 155 -14.63 -0.66 -16.17
CA ASN A 155 -14.31 0.77 -16.06
C ASN A 155 -13.84 1.30 -14.70
N PHE A 156 -12.95 0.59 -14.00
CA PHE A 156 -12.19 1.21 -12.93
C PHE A 156 -10.72 1.34 -13.33
N GLY A 157 -10.02 2.34 -12.76
CA GLY A 157 -8.60 2.59 -12.97
C GLY A 157 -7.70 1.48 -12.43
N PHE A 158 -6.43 1.79 -12.17
CA PHE A 158 -5.41 0.80 -11.81
C PHE A 158 -5.81 -0.11 -10.63
N ALA A 159 -6.29 0.47 -9.52
CA ALA A 159 -6.74 -0.25 -8.34
C ALA A 159 -8.05 0.33 -7.79
N THR A 160 -8.86 -0.52 -7.16
CA THR A 160 -10.08 -0.14 -6.45
C THR A 160 -10.27 -0.91 -5.17
N TYR A 161 -11.09 -0.37 -4.28
CA TYR A 161 -11.43 -1.05 -3.04
C TYR A 161 -12.93 -1.03 -2.76
N ALA A 162 -13.39 -1.97 -1.95
CA ALA A 162 -14.74 -2.02 -1.42
C ALA A 162 -14.69 -2.35 0.08
N ILE A 163 -15.52 -1.69 0.88
CA ILE A 163 -15.60 -1.96 2.32
C ILE A 163 -16.83 -2.84 2.58
N THR A 164 -16.67 -3.87 3.41
CA THR A 164 -17.78 -4.71 3.87
C THR A 164 -18.18 -4.37 5.31
N THR A 165 -19.49 -4.26 5.54
CA THR A 165 -20.12 -4.05 6.85
C THR A 165 -20.71 -5.37 7.37
N GLN A 166 -21.03 -5.44 8.68
CA GLN A 166 -21.59 -6.67 9.26
C GLN A 166 -22.85 -7.14 8.52
N GLY A 167 -22.89 -8.43 8.20
CA GLY A 167 -24.07 -9.11 7.65
C GLY A 167 -24.05 -9.34 6.13
N GLN A 168 -23.28 -8.56 5.36
CA GLN A 168 -23.22 -8.69 3.90
C GLN A 168 -22.10 -9.63 3.40
N GLY A 169 -21.03 -9.78 4.19
CA GLY A 169 -19.84 -10.55 3.78
C GLY A 169 -19.23 -10.01 2.48
N TRP A 170 -18.70 -10.89 1.63
CA TRP A 170 -18.16 -10.53 0.31
C TRP A 170 -19.21 -10.55 -0.82
N ARG A 171 -20.51 -10.65 -0.49
CA ARG A 171 -21.58 -10.90 -1.49
C ARG A 171 -22.00 -9.66 -2.27
N LYS A 172 -21.95 -8.48 -1.64
CA LYS A 172 -22.30 -7.20 -2.28
C LYS A 172 -21.23 -6.16 -1.93
N LEU A 173 -20.37 -5.88 -2.90
CA LEU A 173 -19.25 -4.96 -2.76
C LEU A 173 -19.50 -3.72 -3.61
N SER A 174 -19.46 -2.55 -2.97
CA SER A 174 -19.52 -1.25 -3.63
C SER A 174 -18.10 -0.75 -3.83
N TRP A 175 -17.60 -0.88 -5.06
CA TRP A 175 -16.22 -0.52 -5.42
C TRP A 175 -16.04 0.99 -5.56
N ARG A 176 -14.90 1.49 -5.09
CA ARG A 176 -14.49 2.89 -5.07
C ARG A 176 -13.05 3.02 -5.55
N PRO A 177 -12.68 4.15 -6.17
CA PRO A 177 -11.28 4.44 -6.49
C PRO A 177 -10.46 4.56 -5.21
N ILE A 178 -9.18 4.20 -5.26
CA ILE A 178 -8.25 4.42 -4.15
C ILE A 178 -8.16 5.92 -3.83
N PRO A 179 -8.04 6.30 -2.55
CA PRO A 179 -7.81 7.69 -2.19
C PRO A 179 -6.45 8.13 -2.73
N ASN A 180 -6.39 9.33 -3.31
CA ASN A 180 -5.11 10.01 -3.50
C ASN A 180 -4.61 10.54 -2.18
#